data_AF-A0A7X6DF92-F1
#
_entry.id   AF-A0A7X6DF92-F1
#
_cell.length_a   1.000
_cell.length_b   1.000
_cell.length_c   1.000
_cell.angle_alpha   90.00
_cell.angle_beta   90.00
_cell.angle_gamma   90.00
#
_symmetry.space_group_name_H-M   'P 1'
#
loop_
_entity.id
_entity.type
_entity.pdbx_description
1 polymer ?
#
loop_
_entity_poly.entity_id
_entity_poly.type
_entity_poly.pdbx_seq_one_letter_code
_entity_poly.pdbx_strand_id
1 'polypeptide(L)'
;MHKFLIVALALLAAGCASSPTPNYDLRFGDAVREARRAMTLNPGAGGGPALHGLEGTTAAEAMGRYHDSFKAPPPVVNVINIGGAVGAGK
;
A
#
# COMPACT_ATOMS: atom_id res chain seq x y z
N MET A 1 -13.73 0.60 -61.36
CA MET A 1 -14.76 1.00 -60.38
C MET A 1 -14.36 0.67 -58.94
N HIS A 2 -13.94 -0.57 -58.63
CA HIS A 2 -13.52 -0.97 -57.27
C HIS A 2 -12.35 -0.16 -56.68
N LYS A 3 -11.34 0.17 -57.50
CA LYS A 3 -10.18 0.99 -57.09
C LYS A 3 -10.54 2.41 -56.63
N PHE A 4 -11.54 3.03 -57.25
CA PHE A 4 -12.01 4.37 -56.86
C PHE A 4 -12.80 4.34 -55.55
N LEU A 5 -13.54 3.27 -55.30
CA LEU A 5 -14.29 3.09 -54.05
C LEU A 5 -13.36 2.91 -52.85
N ILE A 6 -12.26 2.16 -53.02
CA ILE A 6 -11.24 1.97 -51.97
C ILE A 6 -10.55 3.29 -51.63
N VAL A 7 -10.21 4.10 -52.63
CA VAL A 7 -9.57 5.41 -52.41
C VAL A 7 -10.53 6.39 -51.72
N ALA A 8 -11.80 6.43 -52.12
CA ALA A 8 -12.82 7.26 -51.48
C ALA A 8 -13.04 6.85 -49.99
N LEU A 9 -13.05 5.55 -49.70
CA LEU A 9 -13.19 5.05 -48.33
C LEU A 9 -11.98 5.41 -47.46
N ALA A 10 -10.77 5.33 -48.00
CA ALA A 10 -9.54 5.72 -47.30
C ALA A 10 -9.51 7.21 -46.96
N LEU A 11 -9.99 8.08 -47.86
CA LEU A 11 -10.09 9.53 -47.64
C LEU A 11 -11.11 9.88 -46.56
N LEU A 12 -12.27 9.21 -46.53
CA LEU A 12 -13.25 9.41 -45.45
C LEU A 12 -12.73 8.96 -44.09
N ALA A 13 -12.01 7.83 -44.03
CA ALA A 13 -11.41 7.34 -42.78
C ALA A 13 -10.29 8.26 -42.27
N ALA A 14 -9.51 8.87 -43.18
CA ALA A 14 -8.46 9.82 -42.83
C ALA A 14 -9.01 11.11 -42.21
N GLY A 15 -10.23 11.54 -42.56
CA GLY A 15 -10.89 12.71 -41.94
C GLY A 15 -11.23 12.50 -40.46
N CYS A 16 -11.56 11.27 -40.05
CA CYS A 16 -11.79 10.92 -38.65
C CYS A 16 -10.49 10.82 -37.84
N ALA A 17 -9.37 10.48 -38.48
CA ALA A 17 -8.08 10.30 -37.81
C ALA A 17 -7.18 11.55 -37.81
N SER A 18 -7.36 12.47 -38.77
CA SER A 18 -6.46 13.61 -38.97
C SER A 18 -6.93 14.90 -38.29
N SER A 19 -8.11 14.90 -37.67
CA SER A 19 -8.55 16.06 -36.88
C SER A 19 -8.00 15.93 -35.47
N PRO A 20 -7.05 16.79 -35.04
CA PRO A 20 -6.69 16.87 -33.63
C PRO A 20 -7.97 17.18 -32.87
N THR A 21 -8.40 16.27 -32.01
CA THR A 21 -9.65 16.42 -31.27
C THR A 21 -9.46 17.57 -30.27
N PRO A 22 -10.01 18.77 -30.50
CA PRO A 22 -9.54 19.97 -29.81
C PRO A 22 -9.75 19.90 -28.29
N ASN A 23 -10.78 19.16 -27.86
CA ASN A 23 -11.07 19.00 -26.44
C ASN A 23 -10.31 17.84 -25.79
N TYR A 24 -9.93 16.81 -26.56
CA TYR A 24 -9.31 15.60 -26.01
C TYR A 24 -7.78 15.70 -26.03
N ASP A 25 -7.18 15.99 -27.18
CA ASP A 25 -5.72 16.08 -27.31
C ASP A 25 -5.13 17.25 -26.51
N LEU A 26 -5.78 18.43 -26.57
CA LEU A 26 -5.25 19.62 -25.87
C LEU A 26 -5.34 19.50 -24.35
N ARG A 27 -6.28 18.72 -23.82
CA ARG A 27 -6.55 18.60 -22.37
C ARG A 27 -6.08 17.27 -21.77
N PHE A 28 -5.50 16.39 -22.57
CA PHE A 28 -5.03 15.08 -22.11
C PHE A 28 -4.05 15.20 -20.93
N GLY A 29 -3.12 16.16 -21.00
CA GLY A 29 -2.18 16.43 -19.91
C GLY A 29 -2.86 16.85 -18.60
N ASP A 30 -3.92 17.66 -18.68
CA ASP A 30 -4.70 18.06 -17.51
C ASP A 30 -5.46 16.88 -16.92
N ALA A 31 -6.08 16.04 -17.75
CA ALA A 31 -6.78 14.84 -17.33
C ALA A 31 -5.85 13.87 -16.59
N VAL A 32 -4.64 13.65 -17.11
CA VAL A 32 -3.62 12.80 -16.45
C VAL A 32 -3.16 13.39 -15.12
N ARG A 33 -2.93 14.71 -15.07
CA ARG A 33 -2.54 15.39 -13.82
C ARG A 33 -3.65 15.31 -12.77
N GLU A 34 -4.90 15.43 -13.19
CA GLU A 34 -6.06 15.31 -12.30
C GLU A 34 -6.23 13.89 -11.78
N ALA A 35 -6.18 12.88 -12.66
CA ALA A 35 -6.22 11.48 -12.27
C ALA A 35 -5.09 11.13 -11.28
N ARG A 36 -3.88 11.64 -11.53
CA ARG A 36 -2.73 11.46 -10.64
C ARG A 36 -2.98 12.09 -9.27
N ARG A 37 -3.54 13.31 -9.19
CA ARG A 37 -3.90 13.93 -7.91
C ARG A 37 -4.93 13.10 -7.16
N ALA A 38 -5.96 12.61 -7.85
CA ALA A 38 -7.00 11.78 -7.26
C ALA A 38 -6.47 10.42 -6.73
N MET A 39 -5.44 9.86 -7.36
CA MET A 39 -4.78 8.62 -6.92
C MET A 39 -3.64 8.83 -5.91
N THR A 40 -3.24 10.08 -5.65
CA THR A 40 -2.14 10.36 -4.71
C THR A 40 -2.69 10.41 -3.29
N LEU A 41 -2.45 9.36 -2.51
CA LEU A 41 -2.93 9.23 -1.13
C LEU A 41 -2.41 10.34 -0.19
N ASN A 42 -1.14 10.72 -0.33
CA ASN A 42 -0.53 11.79 0.46
C ASN A 42 0.42 12.64 -0.41
N PRO A 43 -0.04 13.81 -0.90
CA PRO A 43 0.79 14.72 -1.69
C PRO A 43 2.00 15.30 -0.92
N GLY A 44 1.95 15.31 0.41
CA GLY A 44 2.95 15.93 1.29
C GLY A 44 3.91 14.95 1.97
N ALA A 45 3.93 13.68 1.55
CA ALA A 45 4.64 12.61 2.26
C ALA A 45 6.16 12.87 2.48
N GLY A 46 6.80 13.70 1.64
CA GLY A 46 8.22 14.01 1.74
C GLY A 46 8.58 15.28 2.52
N GLY A 47 7.60 16.05 3.02
CA GLY A 47 7.86 17.35 3.66
C GLY A 47 8.03 17.31 5.17
N GLY A 48 7.67 16.20 5.81
CA GLY A 48 7.77 16.03 7.26
C GLY A 48 9.11 15.45 7.72
N PRO A 49 9.43 15.56 9.03
CA PRO A 49 10.54 14.81 9.59
C PRO A 49 10.35 13.31 9.32
N ALA A 50 11.46 12.59 9.12
CA ALA A 50 11.41 11.14 8.93
C ALA A 50 10.60 10.51 10.05
N LEU A 51 9.58 9.72 9.69
CA LEU A 51 8.79 8.99 10.67
C LEU A 51 9.75 8.07 11.43
N HIS A 52 9.88 8.27 12.74
CA HIS A 52 10.59 7.34 13.64
C HIS A 52 9.74 6.07 13.81
N GLY A 53 9.47 5.37 12.71
CA GLY A 53 8.80 4.08 12.70
C GLY A 53 9.77 2.96 13.07
N LEU A 54 9.22 1.81 13.45
CA LEU A 54 9.99 0.58 13.54
C LEU A 54 10.37 0.12 12.13
N GLU A 55 11.64 -0.20 11.92
CA GLU A 55 12.12 -0.82 10.68
C GLU A 55 11.36 -2.13 10.41
N GLY A 56 11.13 -2.44 9.13
CA GLY A 56 10.35 -3.63 8.74
C GLY A 56 10.87 -4.94 9.35
N THR A 57 12.19 -5.09 9.46
CA THR A 57 12.84 -6.24 10.12
C THR A 57 12.55 -6.26 11.61
N THR A 58 12.68 -5.12 12.30
CA THR A 58 12.39 -5.03 13.74
C THR A 58 10.91 -5.29 14.03
N ALA A 59 10.01 -4.82 13.17
CA ALA A 59 8.58 -5.09 13.28
C ALA A 59 8.25 -6.58 13.10
N ALA A 60 8.88 -7.24 12.13
CA ALA A 60 8.71 -8.68 11.90
C ALA A 60 9.18 -9.51 13.11
N GLU A 61 10.37 -9.22 13.63
CA GLU A 61 10.90 -9.88 14.83
C GLU A 61 10.03 -9.65 16.07
N ALA A 62 9.53 -8.43 16.26
CA ALA A 62 8.64 -8.11 17.37
C ALA A 62 7.34 -8.94 17.32
N MET A 63 6.75 -9.09 16.13
CA MET A 63 5.55 -9.91 15.95
C MET A 63 5.83 -11.40 16.17
N GLY A 64 6.98 -11.91 15.70
CA GLY A 64 7.39 -13.30 15.94
C GLY A 64 7.53 -13.60 17.44
N ARG A 65 8.26 -12.75 18.16
CA ARG A 65 8.45 -12.88 19.62
C ARG A 65 7.14 -12.79 20.40
N TYR A 66 6.24 -11.92 19.98
CA TYR A 66 4.91 -11.82 20.58
C TYR A 66 4.16 -13.15 20.43
N HIS A 67 4.12 -13.71 19.22
CA HIS A 67 3.45 -15.00 18.97
C HIS A 67 4.10 -16.16 19.75
N ASP A 68 5.43 -16.21 19.80
CA ASP A 68 6.16 -17.28 20.51
C ASP A 68 5.97 -17.23 22.03
N SER A 69 5.71 -16.04 22.60
CA SER A 69 5.41 -15.90 24.03
C SER A 69 4.16 -16.67 24.48
N PHE A 70 3.24 -16.94 23.55
CA PHE A 70 2.04 -17.75 23.83
C PHE A 70 2.26 -19.25 23.66
N LYS A 71 3.37 -19.66 23.03
CA LYS A 71 3.72 -21.08 22.85
C LYS A 71 4.46 -21.66 24.05
N ALA A 72 5.20 -20.82 24.78
CA ALA A 72 5.90 -21.22 25.99
C ALA A 72 5.14 -20.69 27.21
N PRO A 73 4.42 -21.56 27.96
CA PRO A 73 3.89 -21.17 29.27
C PRO A 73 5.03 -20.60 30.11
N PRO A 74 4.85 -19.43 30.75
CA PRO A 74 5.84 -18.91 31.70
C PRO A 74 6.14 -20.01 32.72
N PRO A 75 7.42 -20.29 33.04
CA PRO A 75 7.74 -21.28 34.05
C PRO A 75 6.99 -20.92 35.33
N VAL A 76 6.37 -21.92 35.96
CA VAL A 76 5.72 -21.76 37.26
C VAL A 76 6.76 -21.21 38.24
N VAL A 77 6.62 -19.93 38.57
CA VAL A 77 7.39 -19.31 39.63
C VAL A 77 6.87 -19.90 40.94
N ASN A 78 7.63 -20.85 41.50
CA ASN A 78 7.33 -21.39 42.81
C ASN A 78 7.58 -20.28 43.84
N VAL A 79 6.52 -19.55 44.18
CA VAL A 79 6.54 -18.60 45.29
C VAL A 79 6.70 -19.44 46.56
N ILE A 80 7.88 -19.41 47.20
CA ILE A 80 8.04 -19.98 48.54
C ILE A 80 7.17 -19.12 49.46
N ASN A 81 6.04 -19.66 49.89
CA ASN A 81 5.20 -19.06 50.91
C ASN A 81 5.87 -19.32 52.28
N ILE A 82 6.83 -18.47 52.68
CA ILE A 82 7.44 -18.50 54.01
C ILE A 82 6.37 -18.10 55.03
N GLY A 83 5.60 -19.09 55.49
CA GLY A 83 4.53 -18.89 56.47
C GLY A 83 3.67 -20.11 56.78
N GLY A 84 3.78 -21.21 56.01
CA GLY A 84 2.85 -22.34 56.12
C GLY A 84 3.26 -23.51 57.04
N ALA A 85 4.49 -23.59 57.55
CA ALA A 85 4.92 -24.72 58.38
C ALA A 85 6.13 -24.39 59.27
N VAL A 86 5.94 -23.48 60.22
CA VAL A 86 6.78 -23.41 61.42
C VAL A 86 5.89 -23.74 62.61
N GLY A 87 5.74 -25.03 62.90
CA GLY A 87 5.05 -25.48 64.12
C GLY A 87 4.16 -26.71 63.96
N ALA A 88 4.75 -27.85 63.62
CA ALA A 88 4.15 -29.15 63.96
C ALA A 88 5.25 -30.04 64.55
N GLY A 89 5.84 -29.54 65.65
CA GLY A 89 6.69 -30.32 66.53
C GLY A 89 6.05 -30.31 67.91
N LYS A 90 5.52 -31.47 68.30
CA LYS A 90 5.08 -31.97 69.62
C LYS A 90 3.69 -32.58 69.53
#